data_AF-R5GK81-F1
#
_entry.id   AF-R5GK81-F1
#
_cell.length_a   1.000
_cell.length_b   1.000
_cell.length_c   1.000
_cell.angle_alpha   90.00
_cell.angle_beta   90.00
_cell.angle_gamma   90.00
#
_symmetry.space_group_name_H-M   'P 1'
#
loop_
_entity.id
_entity.type
_entity.pdbx_description
1 polymer ?
#
loop_
_entity_poly.entity_id
_entity_poly.type
_entity_poly.pdbx_seq_one_letter_code
_entity_poly.pdbx_strand_id
1 'polypeptide(L)'
;MKDFDRCIRMLDEFLPYVDNWATCDQMTVRMFRKNTDRLLPHVRRWLDSDHTYTVRYAIGCLMNCYLDDEFRGEYPQMAAHADNGEYYVSMMTAWYFATALAKQYDAAIPFIEQRRLRPETHRRTIQKAIESFRITDQQKQYLRTLR
;
A
#
# COMPACT_ATOMS: atom_id res chain seq x y z
N MET A 1 12.42 -9.95 16.31
CA MET A 1 12.79 -8.77 17.12
C MET A 1 11.59 -8.36 17.97
N LYS A 2 11.78 -7.98 19.24
CA LYS A 2 10.68 -7.59 20.16
C LYS A 2 10.74 -6.11 20.60
N ASP A 3 11.82 -5.42 20.28
CA ASP A 3 12.04 -4.01 20.60
C ASP A 3 11.67 -3.14 19.39
N PHE A 4 10.66 -2.29 19.57
CA PHE A 4 10.07 -1.49 18.49
C PHE A 4 11.05 -0.41 18.05
N ASP A 5 11.63 0.33 19.00
CA ASP A 5 12.50 1.46 18.70
C ASP A 5 13.80 0.98 18.06
N ARG A 6 14.32 -0.17 18.50
CA ARG A 6 15.46 -0.80 17.82
C ARG A 6 15.12 -1.23 16.39
N CYS A 7 13.93 -1.80 16.17
CA CYS A 7 13.51 -2.21 14.84
C CYS A 7 13.38 -1.00 13.89
N ILE A 8 12.76 0.09 14.35
CA ILE A 8 12.65 1.32 13.56
C ILE A 8 14.03 1.88 13.21
N ARG A 9 14.95 1.97 14.17
CA ARG A 9 16.32 2.45 13.89
C ARG A 9 17.03 1.61 12.84
N MET A 10 16.92 0.29 12.93
CA MET A 10 17.54 -0.61 11.96
C MET A 10 16.90 -0.49 10.57
N LEU A 11 15.58 -0.28 10.51
CA LEU A 11 14.90 -0.03 9.23
C LEU A 11 15.30 1.31 8.63
N ASP A 12 15.39 2.36 9.44
CA ASP A 12 15.83 3.68 8.98
C ASP A 12 17.26 3.65 8.44
N GLU A 13 18.14 2.84 9.03
CA GLU A 13 19.50 2.61 8.53
C GLU A 13 19.50 1.74 7.26
N PHE A 14 18.64 0.74 7.16
CA PHE A 14 18.66 -0.24 6.07
C PHE A 14 17.92 0.20 4.80
N LEU A 15 16.77 0.87 4.93
CA LEU A 15 15.89 1.24 3.82
C LEU A 15 16.58 2.04 2.69
N PRO A 16 17.51 2.97 2.98
CA PRO A 16 18.26 3.68 1.94
C PRO A 16 19.11 2.79 1.03
N TYR A 17 19.47 1.58 1.49
CA TYR A 17 20.27 0.61 0.74
C TYR A 17 19.42 -0.39 -0.04
N VAL A 18 18.08 -0.34 0.08
CA VAL A 18 17.20 -1.26 -0.64
C VAL A 18 17.04 -0.79 -2.08
N ASP A 19 17.36 -1.66 -3.03
CA ASP A 19 17.40 -1.35 -4.46
C ASP A 19 16.49 -2.28 -5.31
N ASN A 20 15.69 -3.13 -4.66
CA ASN A 20 14.82 -4.08 -5.33
C ASN A 20 13.52 -4.33 -4.55
N TRP A 21 12.48 -4.72 -5.30
CA TRP A 21 11.14 -4.94 -4.75
C TRP A 21 11.06 -6.18 -3.86
N ALA A 22 11.84 -7.23 -4.14
CA ALA A 22 11.79 -8.48 -3.39
C ALA A 22 12.24 -8.29 -1.93
N THR A 23 13.29 -7.50 -1.73
CA THR A 23 13.80 -7.16 -0.40
C THR A 23 12.78 -6.34 0.39
N CYS A 24 12.11 -5.38 -0.25
CA CYS A 24 11.02 -4.62 0.38
C CYS A 24 9.90 -5.55 0.86
N ASP A 25 9.42 -6.41 -0.02
CA ASP A 25 8.19 -7.18 0.19
C ASP A 25 8.39 -8.33 1.18
N GLN A 26 9.62 -8.87 1.29
CA GLN A 26 9.97 -9.90 2.26
C GLN A 26 10.18 -9.34 3.68
N MET A 27 10.49 -8.05 3.82
CA MET A 27 10.82 -7.38 5.08
C MET A 27 9.57 -7.10 5.95
N THR A 28 8.84 -8.16 6.29
CA THR A 28 7.64 -8.07 7.12
C THR A 28 7.97 -8.09 8.61
N VAL A 29 7.56 -7.05 9.33
CA VAL A 29 7.82 -6.90 10.77
C VAL A 29 6.53 -7.17 11.55
N ARG A 30 6.40 -8.38 12.11
CA ARG A 30 5.17 -8.85 12.77
C ARG A 30 4.67 -7.95 13.90
N MET A 31 5.59 -7.29 14.62
CA MET A 31 5.23 -6.44 15.77
C MET A 31 4.53 -5.13 15.37
N PHE A 32 4.59 -4.73 14.10
CA PHE A 32 3.93 -3.53 13.59
C PHE A 32 2.42 -3.56 13.80
N ARG A 33 1.77 -4.71 13.60
CA ARG A 33 0.33 -4.87 13.83
C ARG A 33 -0.11 -4.65 15.28
N LYS A 34 0.82 -4.72 16.24
CA LYS A 34 0.54 -4.46 17.67
C LYS A 34 0.96 -3.06 18.12
N ASN A 35 1.51 -2.25 17.20
CA ASN A 35 2.10 -0.94 17.48
C ASN A 35 1.74 0.05 16.36
N THR A 36 0.53 -0.02 15.81
CA THR A 36 0.09 0.80 14.67
C THR A 36 0.17 2.29 14.97
N ASP A 37 -0.27 2.73 16.15
CA ASP A 37 -0.16 4.13 16.58
C ASP A 37 1.29 4.64 16.58
N ARG A 38 2.22 3.81 17.07
CA ARG A 38 3.65 4.15 17.09
C ARG A 38 4.29 4.08 15.70
N LEU A 39 3.78 3.24 14.81
CA LEU A 39 4.31 3.02 13.47
C LEU A 39 3.89 4.12 12.49
N LEU A 40 2.68 4.65 12.62
CA LEU A 40 2.11 5.59 11.65
C LEU A 40 3.00 6.83 11.39
N PRO A 41 3.63 7.47 12.39
CA PRO A 41 4.57 8.58 12.14
C PRO A 41 5.76 8.19 11.27
N HIS A 42 6.29 6.96 11.43
CA HIS A 42 7.39 6.45 10.61
C HIS A 42 6.93 6.14 9.19
N VAL A 43 5.73 5.59 9.03
CA VAL A 43 5.14 5.37 7.70
C VAL A 43 4.95 6.69 6.95
N ARG A 44 4.44 7.74 7.61
CA ARG A 44 4.33 9.09 7.01
C ARG A 44 5.70 9.58 6.53
N ARG A 45 6.73 9.52 7.39
CA ARG A 45 8.10 9.91 7.03
C ARG A 45 8.68 9.10 5.87
N TRP A 46 8.41 7.80 5.79
CA TRP A 46 8.90 6.96 4.69
C TRP A 46 8.14 7.20 3.38
N LEU A 47 6.87 7.61 3.41
CA LEU A 47 6.12 8.01 2.21
C LEU A 47 6.69 9.29 1.58
N ASP A 48 7.22 10.20 2.41
CA ASP A 48 7.84 11.46 1.98
C ASP A 48 9.32 11.31 1.54
N SER A 49 9.83 10.07 1.42
CA SER A 49 11.22 9.81 1.04
C SER A 49 11.45 9.95 -0.46
N ASP A 50 12.63 10.44 -0.85
CA ASP A 50 13.08 10.43 -2.25
C ASP A 50 13.53 9.03 -2.74
N HIS A 51 13.63 8.04 -1.85
CA HIS A 51 14.04 6.69 -2.20
C HIS A 51 12.83 5.82 -2.59
N THR A 52 12.72 5.45 -3.86
CA THR A 52 11.64 4.63 -4.45
C THR A 52 11.24 3.42 -3.59
N TYR A 53 12.22 2.67 -3.08
CA TYR A 53 11.97 1.46 -2.31
C TYR A 53 11.58 1.74 -0.85
N THR A 54 11.96 2.89 -0.30
CA THR A 54 11.48 3.37 1.00
C THR A 54 10.00 3.72 0.91
N VAL A 55 9.59 4.44 -0.13
CA VAL A 55 8.18 4.76 -0.40
C VAL A 55 7.36 3.48 -0.63
N ARG A 56 7.88 2.55 -1.44
CA ARG A 56 7.28 1.22 -1.64
C ARG A 56 7.06 0.50 -0.30
N TYR A 57 8.07 0.47 0.55
CA TYR A 57 7.99 -0.18 1.85
C TYR A 57 6.90 0.45 2.73
N ALA A 58 6.79 1.77 2.72
CA ALA A 58 5.77 2.50 3.48
C ALA A 58 4.34 2.17 3.02
N ILE A 59 4.10 2.11 1.71
CA ILE A 59 2.80 1.67 1.15
C ILE A 59 2.53 0.20 1.52
N GLY A 60 3.57 -0.64 1.52
CA GLY A 60 3.51 -2.02 2.03
C GLY A 60 3.09 -2.08 3.51
N CYS A 61 3.59 -1.18 4.34
CA CYS A 61 3.18 -1.06 5.74
C CYS A 61 1.71 -0.67 5.87
N LEU A 62 1.23 0.32 5.08
CA LEU A 62 -0.19 0.68 5.01
C LEU A 62 -1.06 -0.53 4.64
N MET A 63 -0.67 -1.27 3.60
CA MET A 63 -1.41 -2.45 3.12
C MET A 63 -1.50 -3.55 4.19
N ASN A 64 -0.39 -3.82 4.89
CA ASN A 64 -0.25 -4.98 5.76
C ASN A 64 -0.72 -4.76 7.21
N CYS A 65 -0.83 -3.50 7.65
CA CYS A 65 -1.16 -3.15 9.02
C CYS A 65 -2.43 -2.31 9.18
N TYR A 66 -2.94 -1.68 8.11
CA TYR A 66 -4.00 -0.66 8.23
C TYR A 66 -5.19 -0.86 7.28
N LEU A 67 -5.36 -2.05 6.69
CA LEU A 67 -6.55 -2.37 5.86
C LEU A 67 -7.61 -3.21 6.60
N ASP A 68 -7.38 -3.55 7.87
CA ASP A 68 -8.30 -4.31 8.72
C ASP A 68 -8.81 -3.40 9.87
N ASP A 69 -8.70 -3.84 11.13
CA ASP A 69 -9.26 -3.16 12.31
C ASP A 69 -8.80 -1.70 12.49
N GLU A 70 -7.59 -1.39 12.04
CA GLU A 70 -6.96 -0.08 12.20
C GLU A 70 -7.28 0.88 11.05
N PHE A 71 -8.14 0.48 10.10
CA PHE A 71 -8.38 1.22 8.87
C PHE A 71 -8.95 2.62 9.10
N ARG A 72 -8.42 3.59 8.34
CA ARG A 72 -8.94 4.95 8.24
C ARG A 72 -8.95 5.39 6.79
N GLY A 73 -9.98 6.17 6.43
CA GLY A 73 -10.16 6.68 5.06
C GLY A 73 -9.04 7.60 4.58
N GLU A 74 -8.17 8.10 5.46
CA GLU A 74 -6.98 8.87 5.10
C GLU A 74 -5.87 7.98 4.49
N TYR A 75 -5.77 6.69 4.85
CA TYR A 75 -4.65 5.85 4.41
C TYR A 75 -4.66 5.53 2.91
N PRO A 76 -5.82 5.26 2.27
CA PRO A 76 -5.86 5.19 0.81
C PRO A 76 -5.47 6.50 0.14
N GLN A 77 -5.77 7.65 0.75
CA GLN A 77 -5.36 8.95 0.22
C GLN A 77 -3.84 9.11 0.28
N MET A 78 -3.22 8.71 1.41
CA MET A 78 -1.75 8.68 1.55
C MET A 78 -1.09 7.80 0.49
N ALA A 79 -1.60 6.58 0.27
CA ALA A 79 -1.04 5.65 -0.72
C ALA A 79 -1.21 6.16 -2.17
N ALA A 80 -2.35 6.79 -2.49
CA ALA A 80 -2.57 7.40 -3.79
C ALA A 80 -1.65 8.62 -4.02
N HIS A 81 -1.45 9.46 -2.99
CA HIS A 81 -0.61 10.65 -3.08
C HIS A 81 0.88 10.31 -3.23
N ALA A 82 1.35 9.26 -2.56
CA ALA A 82 2.73 8.80 -2.65
C ALA A 82 3.12 8.24 -4.04
N ASP A 83 2.14 7.92 -4.89
CA ASP A 83 2.41 7.50 -6.27
C ASP A 83 2.93 8.68 -7.11
N ASN A 84 4.25 8.77 -7.24
CA ASN A 84 4.95 9.77 -8.03
C ASN A 84 5.16 9.34 -9.50
N GLY A 85 4.70 8.15 -9.91
CA GLY A 85 4.89 7.60 -11.25
C GLY A 85 6.12 6.68 -11.39
N GLU A 86 6.93 6.55 -10.33
CA GLU A 86 7.99 5.53 -10.27
C GLU A 86 7.39 4.13 -10.36
N TYR A 87 7.89 3.31 -11.27
CA TYR A 87 7.29 2.01 -11.61
C TYR A 87 7.02 1.13 -10.38
N TYR A 88 7.99 1.01 -9.47
CA TYR A 88 7.86 0.17 -8.29
C TYR A 88 6.95 0.74 -7.21
N VAL A 89 6.79 2.07 -7.15
CA VAL A 89 5.81 2.72 -6.28
C VAL A 89 4.42 2.51 -6.86
N SER A 90 4.20 2.85 -8.13
CA SER A 90 2.93 2.61 -8.84
C SER A 90 2.47 1.14 -8.75
N MET A 91 3.38 0.18 -8.88
CA MET A 91 3.08 -1.25 -8.70
C MET A 91 2.60 -1.60 -7.29
N MET A 92 3.20 -0.98 -6.26
CA MET A 92 2.82 -1.19 -4.88
C MET A 92 1.50 -0.50 -4.55
N THR A 93 1.28 0.73 -5.04
CA THR A 93 0.00 1.44 -4.93
C THR A 93 -1.12 0.64 -5.60
N ALA A 94 -0.89 0.07 -6.78
CA ALA A 94 -1.88 -0.78 -7.44
C ALA A 94 -2.20 -2.04 -6.63
N TRP A 95 -1.21 -2.63 -5.96
CA TRP A 95 -1.43 -3.77 -5.08
C TRP A 95 -2.17 -3.38 -3.79
N TYR A 96 -1.82 -2.22 -3.21
CA TYR A 96 -2.54 -1.65 -2.08
C TYR A 96 -4.04 -1.52 -2.40
N PHE A 97 -4.40 -0.87 -3.51
CA PHE A 97 -5.80 -0.66 -3.87
C PHE A 97 -6.53 -1.94 -4.27
N ALA A 98 -5.86 -2.89 -4.95
CA ALA A 98 -6.46 -4.20 -5.21
C ALA A 98 -6.76 -4.97 -3.91
N THR A 99 -5.91 -4.82 -2.89
CA THR A 99 -6.14 -5.39 -1.56
C THR A 99 -7.22 -4.63 -0.80
N ALA A 100 -7.26 -3.29 -0.91
CA ALA A 100 -8.28 -2.46 -0.31
C ALA A 100 -9.67 -2.74 -0.89
N LEU A 101 -9.80 -3.00 -2.19
CA LEU A 101 -11.06 -3.44 -2.81
C LEU A 101 -11.56 -4.77 -2.23
N ALA A 102 -10.67 -5.64 -1.75
CA ALA A 102 -11.05 -6.90 -1.12
C ALA A 102 -11.43 -6.75 0.36
N LYS A 103 -10.90 -5.74 1.07
CA LYS A 103 -11.05 -5.60 2.53
C LYS A 103 -11.96 -4.45 2.96
N GLN A 104 -11.95 -3.37 2.19
CA GLN A 104 -12.54 -2.07 2.49
C GLN A 104 -13.22 -1.52 1.23
N TYR A 105 -14.07 -2.35 0.61
CA TYR A 105 -14.61 -2.10 -0.74
C TYR A 105 -15.23 -0.70 -0.88
N ASP A 106 -16.15 -0.34 0.02
CA ASP A 106 -16.89 0.94 -0.04
C ASP A 106 -15.97 2.16 0.08
N ALA A 107 -14.84 2.02 0.80
CA ALA A 107 -13.86 3.09 0.93
C ALA A 107 -12.86 3.13 -0.24
N ALA A 108 -12.62 1.99 -0.91
CA ALA A 108 -11.65 1.86 -1.99
C ALA A 108 -12.26 2.14 -3.37
N ILE A 109 -13.52 1.74 -3.62
CA ILE A 109 -14.18 1.87 -4.92
C ILE A 109 -14.25 3.32 -5.45
N PRO A 110 -14.41 4.37 -4.62
CA PRO A 110 -14.44 5.75 -5.12
C PRO A 110 -13.13 6.19 -5.78
N PHE A 111 -11.99 5.59 -5.40
CA PHE A 111 -10.70 5.89 -6.06
C PHE A 111 -10.65 5.40 -7.50
N ILE A 112 -11.42 4.37 -7.82
CA ILE A 112 -11.53 3.81 -9.16
C ILE A 112 -12.61 4.57 -9.94
N GLU A 113 -13.81 4.70 -9.38
CA GLU A 113 -14.92 5.41 -10.04
C GLU A 113 -14.54 6.85 -10.44
N GLN A 114 -13.87 7.56 -9.54
CA GLN A 114 -13.48 8.97 -9.74
C GLN A 114 -12.10 9.13 -10.38
N ARG A 115 -11.47 8.03 -10.84
CA ARG A 115 -10.13 8.01 -11.46
C ARG A 115 -9.09 8.78 -10.64
N ARG A 116 -9.03 8.54 -9.33
CA ARG A 116 -8.12 9.23 -8.38
C ARG A 116 -6.70 8.67 -8.38
N LEU A 117 -6.45 7.62 -9.16
CA LEU A 117 -5.14 7.01 -9.34
C LEU A 117 -4.54 7.43 -10.68
N ARG A 118 -3.20 7.41 -10.79
CA ARG A 118 -2.54 7.60 -12.08
C ARG A 118 -3.06 6.58 -13.10
N PRO A 119 -3.14 6.91 -14.41
CA PRO A 119 -3.77 6.03 -15.40
C PRO A 119 -3.21 4.61 -15.43
N GLU A 120 -1.90 4.46 -15.30
CA GLU A 120 -1.24 3.14 -15.29
C GLU A 120 -1.53 2.35 -14.00
N THR A 121 -1.42 3.02 -12.85
CA THR A 121 -1.76 2.47 -11.52
C THR A 121 -3.22 2.06 -11.45
N HIS A 122 -4.13 2.84 -12.02
CA HIS A 122 -5.56 2.57 -12.14
C HIS A 122 -5.81 1.27 -12.91
N ARG A 123 -5.27 1.14 -14.12
CA ARG A 123 -5.43 -0.07 -14.95
C ARG A 123 -4.86 -1.31 -14.26
N ARG A 124 -3.70 -1.17 -13.60
CA ARG A 124 -3.05 -2.27 -12.85
C ARG A 124 -3.85 -2.66 -11.61
N THR A 125 -4.45 -1.70 -10.92
CA THR A 125 -5.33 -1.95 -9.78
C THR A 125 -6.51 -2.80 -10.20
N ILE A 126 -7.20 -2.41 -11.27
CA ILE A 126 -8.32 -3.17 -11.82
C ILE A 126 -7.87 -4.57 -12.23
N GLN A 127 -6.77 -4.68 -12.99
CA GLN A 127 -6.25 -5.98 -13.42
C GLN A 127 -5.97 -6.91 -12.22
N LYS A 128 -5.28 -6.41 -11.18
CA LYS A 128 -4.99 -7.17 -9.96
C LYS A 128 -6.25 -7.55 -9.19
N ALA A 129 -7.22 -6.65 -9.12
CA ALA A 129 -8.48 -6.91 -8.44
C ALA A 129 -9.29 -7.99 -9.16
N ILE A 130 -9.41 -7.92 -10.50
CA ILE A 130 -10.21 -8.90 -11.26
C ILE A 130 -9.60 -10.31 -11.29
N GLU A 131 -8.27 -10.42 -11.18
CA GLU A 131 -7.55 -11.69 -11.05
C GLU A 131 -7.60 -12.28 -9.63
N SER A 132 -8.01 -11.48 -8.64
CA SER A 132 -8.11 -11.91 -7.25
C SER A 132 -9.34 -12.80 -7.01
N PHE A 133 -9.19 -13.83 -6.20
CA PHE A 133 -10.31 -14.62 -5.67
C PHE A 133 -11.00 -13.96 -4.47
N ARG A 134 -10.51 -12.81 -3.98
CA ARG A 134 -11.00 -12.15 -2.77
C ARG A 134 -12.16 -11.18 -3.01
N ILE A 135 -12.54 -10.92 -4.25
CA ILE A 135 -13.70 -10.08 -4.61
C ILE A 135 -14.70 -10.90 -5.43
N THR A 136 -15.98 -10.52 -5.37
CA THR A 136 -17.07 -11.25 -6.03
C THR A 136 -17.03 -11.08 -7.54
N ASP A 137 -17.62 -12.02 -8.29
CA ASP A 137 -17.69 -11.91 -9.75
C ASP A 137 -18.46 -10.67 -10.21
N GLN A 138 -19.47 -10.23 -9.45
CA GLN A 138 -20.18 -8.98 -9.68
C GLN A 138 -19.25 -7.76 -9.56
N GLN A 139 -18.43 -7.70 -8.50
CA GLN A 139 -17.44 -6.64 -8.34
C GLN A 139 -16.42 -6.66 -9.49
N LYS A 140 -15.98 -7.85 -9.92
CA LYS A 140 -15.07 -7.98 -11.08
C LYS A 140 -15.70 -7.46 -12.37
N GLN A 141 -16.95 -7.82 -12.64
CA GLN A 141 -17.68 -7.33 -13.81
C GLN A 141 -17.81 -5.81 -13.77
N TYR A 142 -18.14 -5.24 -12.62
CA TYR A 142 -18.22 -3.79 -12.45
C TYR A 142 -16.88 -3.11 -12.70
N LEU A 143 -15.80 -3.58 -12.09
CA LEU A 143 -14.45 -3.02 -12.28
C LEU A 143 -13.97 -3.07 -13.75
N ARG A 144 -14.38 -4.07 -14.53
CA ARG A 144 -14.06 -4.13 -15.97
C ARG A 144 -14.66 -2.95 -16.76
N THR A 145 -15.80 -2.42 -16.33
CA THR A 145 -16.42 -1.24 -16.95
C THR A 145 -15.65 0.05 -16.66
N LEU A 146 -14.84 0.07 -15.61
CA LEU A 146 -14.10 1.24 -15.13
C LEU A 146 -12.64 1.30 -15.61
N ARG A 147 -12.23 0.43 -16.54
CA ARG A 147 -10.83 0.30 -16.96
C ARG A 147 -10.22 1.57 -17.57
#